data_AF-A0A100W853-F1
#
_entry.id   AF-A0A100W853-F1
#
_cell.length_a   1.000
_cell.length_b   1.000
_cell.length_c   1.000
_cell.angle_alpha   90.00
_cell.angle_beta   90.00
_cell.angle_gamma   90.00
#
_symmetry.space_group_name_H-M   'P 1'
#
loop_
_entity.id
_entity.type
_entity.pdbx_description
1 polymer ?
#
loop_
_entity_poly.entity_id
_entity_poly.type
_entity_poly.pdbx_seq_one_letter_code
_entity_poly.pdbx_strand_id
1 'polypeptide(L)'
;MSRIPDPGAPAGTFSALGIGAELAMQLFHHRGVALRAVLLDHEPWFVAADACRMLSLRDTTSAMKMVDADDKQGLRRSDTPQLFKGMAPQVQMMTVVNESGLYSLIFQ
;
A
#
# COMPACT_ATOMS: atom_id res chain seq x y z
N MET A 1 27.25 4.76 30.48
CA MET A 1 26.21 5.53 29.76
C MET A 1 25.59 4.65 28.68
N SER A 2 24.43 4.04 28.95
CA SER A 2 23.77 3.13 28.00
C SER A 2 22.89 3.93 27.04
N ARG A 3 23.24 3.98 25.75
CA ARG A 3 22.37 4.56 24.72
C ARG A 3 21.28 3.54 24.39
N ILE A 4 20.08 3.79 24.90
CA ILE A 4 18.84 3.16 24.47
C ILE A 4 18.59 3.64 23.04
N PRO A 5 18.47 2.76 22.03
CA PRO A 5 18.01 3.16 20.71
C PRO A 5 16.51 3.45 20.76
N ASP A 6 16.13 4.63 20.28
CA ASP A 6 14.76 5.14 20.19
C ASP A 6 13.86 4.23 19.30
N PRO A 7 12.71 3.77 19.79
CA PRO A 7 11.78 2.94 19.02
C PRO A 7 10.72 3.83 18.35
N GLY A 8 11.05 4.46 17.21
CA GLY A 8 10.01 5.32 16.62
C GLY A 8 10.27 6.05 15.32
N ALA A 9 11.32 5.75 14.54
CA ALA A 9 11.47 6.38 13.23
C ALA A 9 10.48 5.76 12.21
N PRO A 10 9.52 6.52 11.64
CA PRO A 10 8.74 6.03 10.51
C PRO A 10 9.68 5.85 9.29
N ALA A 11 9.83 4.61 8.83
CA ALA A 11 10.70 4.23 7.71
C ALA A 11 10.15 4.64 6.32
N GLY A 12 9.63 5.86 6.19
CA GLY A 12 9.02 6.34 4.95
C GLY A 12 9.37 7.80 4.68
N THR A 13 10.64 8.09 4.40
CA THR A 13 11.01 9.38 3.79
C THR A 13 10.77 9.26 2.29
N PHE A 14 9.80 10.01 1.78
CA PHE A 14 9.61 10.20 0.34
C PHE A 14 10.70 11.15 -0.17
N SER A 15 11.93 10.68 -0.25
CA SER A 15 13.02 11.45 -0.87
C SER A 15 12.87 11.39 -2.38
N ALA A 16 12.11 12.34 -2.91
CA ALA A 16 12.14 12.72 -4.32
C ALA A 16 13.52 13.34 -4.64
N LEU A 17 14.52 12.51 -4.93
CA LEU A 17 15.72 12.94 -5.63
C LEU A 17 16.23 11.79 -6.50
N GLY A 18 15.79 11.77 -7.76
CA GLY A 18 16.20 10.75 -8.71
C GLY A 18 15.31 10.74 -9.93
N ILE A 19 15.70 11.52 -10.94
CA ILE A 19 15.24 11.36 -12.32
C ILE A 19 15.47 9.92 -12.79
N GLY A 20 14.40 9.13 -12.78
CA GLY A 20 14.37 7.75 -13.24
C GLY A 20 13.09 7.13 -12.71
N ALA A 21 12.16 6.81 -13.60
CA ALA A 21 10.93 6.09 -13.28
C ALA A 21 11.26 4.64 -12.86
N GLU A 22 11.90 4.51 -11.71
CA GLU A 22 12.05 3.25 -11.01
C GLU A 22 10.78 3.09 -10.19
N LEU A 23 9.96 2.09 -10.53
CA LEU A 23 8.76 1.71 -9.78
C LEU A 23 9.16 1.44 -8.31
N ALA A 24 9.15 2.50 -7.50
CA ALA A 24 9.54 2.44 -6.12
C ALA A 24 8.38 1.83 -5.33
N MET A 25 8.52 0.55 -5.00
CA MET A 25 7.63 -0.10 -4.05
C MET A 25 8.09 0.22 -2.63
N GLN A 26 7.26 0.92 -1.87
CA GLN A 26 7.50 1.22 -0.45
C GLN A 26 6.75 0.23 0.43
N LEU A 27 7.36 -0.12 1.56
CA LEU A 27 6.78 -1.04 2.54
C LEU A 27 6.65 -0.33 3.88
N PHE A 28 5.42 -0.11 4.31
CA PHE A 28 5.09 0.48 5.60
C PHE A 28 4.81 -0.64 6.59
N HIS A 29 5.29 -0.52 7.83
CA HIS A 29 5.03 -1.51 8.88
C HIS A 29 4.27 -0.88 10.04
N HIS A 30 3.14 -1.47 10.42
CA HIS A 30 2.36 -1.03 11.56
C HIS A 30 1.80 -2.24 12.33
N ARG A 31 2.09 -2.32 13.64
CA ARG A 31 1.63 -3.42 14.52
C ARG A 31 1.93 -4.83 13.97
N GLY A 32 3.05 -4.99 13.28
CA GLY A 32 3.45 -6.27 12.65
C GLY A 32 2.73 -6.60 11.33
N VAL A 33 1.88 -5.70 10.83
CA VAL A 33 1.31 -5.77 9.48
C VAL A 33 2.14 -4.92 8.53
N ALA A 34 2.40 -5.44 7.33
CA ALA A 34 3.09 -4.71 6.28
C ALA A 34 2.06 -4.20 5.26
N LEU A 35 2.16 -2.91 4.91
CA LEU A 35 1.38 -2.21 3.92
C LEU A 35 2.28 -1.86 2.74
N ARG A 36 2.04 -2.51 1.59
CA ARG A 36 2.76 -2.22 0.35
C ARG A 36 2.12 -1.02 -0.35
N ALA A 37 2.98 -0.11 -0.79
CA ALA A 37 2.63 1.03 -1.61
C ALA A 37 3.49 1.05 -2.88
N VAL A 38 2.95 1.59 -3.96
CA VAL A 38 3.64 1.80 -5.24
C VAL A 38 3.36 3.20 -5.72
N LEU A 39 4.37 3.83 -6.33
CA LEU A 39 4.17 5.09 -7.03
C LEU A 39 3.65 4.81 -8.43
N LEU A 40 2.43 5.26 -8.72
CA LEU A 40 1.80 5.18 -10.03
C LEU A 40 1.31 6.57 -10.42
N ASP A 41 1.71 7.04 -11.60
CA ASP A 41 1.33 8.37 -12.11
C ASP A 41 1.65 9.53 -11.14
N HIS A 42 2.82 9.46 -10.49
CA HIS A 42 3.25 10.41 -9.45
C HIS A 42 2.43 10.39 -8.15
N GLU A 43 1.46 9.49 -8.02
CA GLU A 43 0.66 9.32 -6.81
C GLU A 43 0.97 8.00 -6.09
N PRO A 44 0.90 7.95 -4.75
CA PRO A 44 1.07 6.72 -4.00
C PRO A 44 -0.22 5.90 -3.97
N TRP A 45 -0.11 4.64 -4.39
CA TRP A 45 -1.18 3.66 -4.38
C TRP A 45 -0.87 2.51 -3.42
N PHE A 46 -1.83 2.16 -2.58
CA PHE A 46 -1.70 1.18 -1.50
C PHE A 46 -2.49 -0.08 -1.80
N VAL A 47 -1.95 -1.24 -1.41
CA VAL A 47 -2.70 -2.51 -1.56
C VAL A 47 -3.90 -2.53 -0.63
N ALA A 48 -5.09 -2.63 -1.21
CA ALA A 48 -6.35 -2.63 -0.46
C ALA A 48 -6.40 -3.73 0.61
N ALA A 49 -5.92 -4.93 0.28
CA ALA A 49 -5.87 -6.06 1.20
C ALA A 49 -4.94 -5.80 2.41
N ASP A 50 -3.78 -5.20 2.17
CA ASP A 50 -2.84 -4.87 3.24
C ASP A 50 -3.38 -3.72 4.10
N ALA A 51 -4.00 -2.71 3.46
CA ALA A 51 -4.64 -1.58 4.14
C ALA A 51 -5.78 -2.05 5.05
N CYS A 52 -6.67 -2.92 4.55
CA CYS A 52 -7.72 -3.52 5.35
C CYS A 52 -7.16 -4.31 6.54
N ARG A 53 -6.09 -5.10 6.31
CA ARG A 53 -5.44 -5.85 7.37
C ARG A 53 -4.81 -4.94 8.43
N MET A 54 -4.21 -3.82 8.02
CA MET A 54 -3.62 -2.83 8.91
C MET A 54 -4.68 -2.09 9.74
N LEU A 55 -5.83 -1.78 9.13
CA LEU A 55 -6.99 -1.19 9.79
C LEU A 55 -7.83 -2.21 10.58
N SER A 56 -7.44 -3.49 10.59
CA SER A 56 -8.20 -4.60 11.19
C SER A 56 -9.64 -4.74 10.66
N LEU A 57 -9.86 -4.36 9.39
CA LEU A 57 -11.11 -4.57 8.67
C LEU A 57 -11.19 -6.03 8.20
N ARG A 58 -12.22 -6.76 8.65
CA ARG A 58 -12.45 -8.17 8.28
C ARG A 58 -12.88 -8.34 6.83
N ASP A 59 -13.69 -7.41 6.32
CA ASP A 59 -14.34 -7.55 5.01
C ASP A 59 -13.78 -6.56 3.99
N THR A 60 -12.69 -6.95 3.33
CA THR A 60 -12.09 -6.17 2.24
C THR A 60 -13.11 -5.89 1.13
N THR A 61 -13.97 -6.86 0.78
CA THR A 61 -14.98 -6.67 -0.27
C THR A 61 -16.00 -5.57 0.08
N SER A 62 -16.42 -5.49 1.33
CA SER A 62 -17.35 -4.44 1.79
C SER A 62 -16.66 -3.08 1.84
N ALA A 63 -15.44 -3.04 2.38
CA ALA A 63 -14.59 -1.87 2.39
C ALA A 63 -14.39 -1.30 0.97
N MET A 64 -14.12 -2.14 -0.02
CA MET A 64 -13.94 -1.74 -1.42
C MET A 64 -15.22 -1.25 -2.12
N LYS A 65 -16.41 -1.54 -1.58
CA LYS A 65 -17.68 -0.99 -2.10
C LYS A 65 -17.90 0.47 -1.67
N MET A 66 -17.34 0.85 -0.53
CA MET A 66 -17.46 2.21 0.01
C MET A 66 -16.46 3.17 -0.61
N VAL A 67 -15.32 2.66 -1.10
CA VAL A 67 -14.35 3.44 -1.88
C VAL A 67 -14.93 3.70 -3.26
N ASP A 68 -14.77 4.94 -3.75
CA ASP A 68 -15.22 5.33 -5.09
C ASP A 68 -14.54 4.48 -6.19
N ALA A 69 -15.11 4.48 -7.40
CA ALA A 69 -14.51 3.79 -8.53
C ALA A 69 -13.22 4.47 -9.02
N ASP A 70 -13.10 5.79 -8.83
CA ASP A 70 -11.90 6.55 -9.21
C ASP A 70 -10.75 6.34 -8.21
N ASP A 71 -11.08 6.14 -6.93
CA ASP A 71 -10.12 5.97 -5.84
C ASP A 71 -9.57 4.54 -5.69
N LYS A 72 -9.98 3.63 -6.58
CA LYS A 72 -9.52 2.23 -6.58
C LYS A 72 -9.19 1.76 -7.99
N GLN A 73 -8.09 1.02 -8.09
CA GLN A 73 -7.63 0.49 -9.36
C GLN A 73 -7.28 -0.99 -9.25
N GLY A 74 -7.65 -1.76 -10.28
CA GLY A 74 -7.21 -3.14 -10.44
C GLY A 74 -5.87 -3.17 -11.16
N LEU A 75 -4.79 -3.48 -10.45
CA LEU A 75 -3.48 -3.68 -11.04
C LEU A 75 -3.30 -5.15 -11.42
N ARG A 76 -2.80 -5.41 -12.63
CA ARG A 76 -2.43 -6.76 -13.04
C ARG A 76 -0.99 -7.04 -12.65
N ARG A 77 -0.68 -8.33 -12.48
CA ARG A 77 0.67 -8.80 -12.19
C ARG A 77 1.68 -8.41 -13.26
N SER A 78 1.26 -8.30 -14.52
CA SER A 78 2.11 -7.86 -15.62
C SER A 78 2.51 -6.38 -15.52
N ASP A 79 1.63 -5.53 -14.98
CA ASP A 79 1.87 -4.09 -14.88
C ASP A 79 2.79 -3.77 -13.70
N THR A 80 2.61 -4.45 -12.57
CA THR A 80 3.35 -4.18 -11.32
C THR A 80 3.88 -5.45 -10.67
N PRO A 81 4.77 -6.22 -11.32
CA PRO A 81 5.23 -7.53 -10.84
C PRO A 81 5.92 -7.47 -9.47
N GLN A 82 6.51 -6.33 -9.10
CA GLN A 82 7.16 -6.16 -7.79
C GLN A 82 6.18 -6.32 -6.63
N LEU A 83 4.92 -5.91 -6.80
CA LEU A 83 3.90 -5.96 -5.75
C LEU A 83 3.36 -7.37 -5.49
N PHE A 84 3.38 -8.21 -6.52
CA PHE A 84 3.00 -9.61 -6.46
C PHE A 84 4.18 -10.51 -6.01
N LYS A 85 5.34 -9.93 -5.71
CA LYS A 85 6.50 -10.68 -5.19
C LYS A 85 6.14 -11.32 -3.86
N GLY A 86 6.22 -12.65 -3.79
CA GLY A 86 5.83 -13.44 -2.62
C GLY A 86 4.36 -13.84 -2.58
N MET A 87 3.54 -13.42 -3.55
CA MET A 87 2.19 -13.97 -3.73
C MET A 87 2.21 -15.25 -4.57
N ALA A 88 1.16 -16.06 -4.41
CA ALA A 88 0.97 -17.27 -5.21
C ALA A 88 0.89 -16.91 -6.71
N PRO A 89 1.45 -17.73 -7.61
CA PRO A 89 1.52 -17.42 -9.04
C PRO A 89 0.14 -17.31 -9.71
N GLN A 90 -0.90 -17.84 -9.08
CA GLN A 90 -2.30 -17.73 -9.50
C GLN A 90 -2.91 -16.34 -9.26
N VAL A 91 -2.31 -15.49 -8.42
CA VAL A 91 -2.81 -14.13 -8.19
C VAL A 91 -2.37 -13.25 -9.35
N GLN A 92 -3.31 -12.98 -10.25
CA GLN A 92 -3.07 -12.21 -11.48
C GLN A 92 -3.51 -10.75 -11.39
N MET A 93 -4.39 -10.44 -10.44
CA MET A 93 -4.93 -9.10 -10.26
C MET A 93 -5.06 -8.78 -8.78
N MET A 94 -4.76 -7.53 -8.41
CA MET A 94 -4.90 -7.02 -7.06
C MET A 94 -5.57 -5.65 -7.12
N THR A 95 -6.34 -5.33 -6.09
CA THR A 95 -6.91 -3.99 -5.95
C THR A 95 -5.97 -3.13 -5.14
N VAL A 96 -5.69 -1.94 -5.66
CA VAL A 96 -5.00 -0.86 -4.96
C VAL A 96 -5.95 0.32 -4.79
N VAL A 97 -5.68 1.15 -3.79
CA VAL A 97 -6.41 2.38 -3.49
C VAL A 97 -5.42 3.53 -3.37
N ASN A 98 -5.81 4.71 -3.82
CA ASN A 98 -5.03 5.94 -3.61
C ASN A 98 -5.20 6.44 -2.15
N GLU A 99 -4.64 7.61 -1.84
CA GLU A 99 -4.79 8.23 -0.52
C GLU A 99 -6.26 8.54 -0.17
N SER A 100 -7.03 9.08 -1.11
CA SER A 100 -8.46 9.41 -0.93
C SER A 100 -9.30 8.16 -0.59
N GLY A 101 -9.05 7.05 -1.29
CA GLY A 101 -9.68 5.77 -1.01
C GLY A 101 -9.27 5.21 0.34
N LEU A 102 -8.00 5.36 0.74
CA LEU A 102 -7.54 4.98 2.08
C LEU A 102 -8.27 5.77 3.17
N TYR A 103 -8.46 7.09 3.00
CA TYR A 103 -9.24 7.89 3.94
C TYR A 103 -10.70 7.42 4.02
N SER A 104 -11.30 7.04 2.89
CA SER A 104 -12.65 6.49 2.84
C SER A 104 -12.78 5.17 3.61
N LEU A 105 -11.69 4.42 3.78
CA LEU A 105 -11.65 3.23 4.64
C LEU A 105 -11.48 3.57 6.12
N ILE A 106 -10.76 4.66 6.44
CA ILE A 106 -10.50 5.09 7.82
C ILE A 106 -11.72 5.76 8.44
N PHE A 107 -12.44 6.57 7.67
CA PHE A 107 -13.60 7.36 8.12
C PHE A 107 -14.95 6.65 7.89
N GLN A 108 -14.91 5.33 7.66
CA GLN A 108 -16.10 4.49 7.52
C GLN A 108 -16.89 4.33 8.82
#